data_AF-A0A661RA29-F1
#
_entry.id   AF-A0A661RA29-F1
#
_cell.length_a   1.000
_cell.length_b   1.000
_cell.length_c   1.000
_cell.angle_alpha   90.00
_cell.angle_beta   90.00
_cell.angle_gamma   90.00
#
_symmetry.space_group_name_H-M   'P 1'
#
loop_
_entity.id
_entity.type
_entity.pdbx_description
1 polymer ?
#
loop_
_entity_poly.entity_id
_entity_poly.type
_entity_poly.pdbx_seq_one_letter_code
_entity_poly.pdbx_strand_id
1 'polypeptide(L)' 'METALYDSVFPTLKLERRGKVRDIYAIGESLLMVATDRISAFDVV' A
#
# COMPACT_ATOMS: atom_id res chain seq x y z
N MET A 1 -15.66 -12.57 9.56
CA MET A 1 -14.35 -11.91 9.71
C MET A 1 -14.01 -11.33 8.36
N GLU A 2 -13.70 -10.04 8.28
CA GLU A 2 -13.18 -9.45 7.05
C GLU A 2 -11.74 -9.92 6.80
N THR A 3 -11.39 -10.05 5.52
CA THR A 3 -10.05 -10.45 5.11
C THR A 3 -9.12 -9.24 5.19
N ALA A 4 -7.99 -9.39 5.88
CA ALA A 4 -6.98 -8.35 5.98
C ALA A 4 -6.35 -8.03 4.62
N LEU A 5 -6.21 -6.74 4.31
CA LEU A 5 -5.55 -6.26 3.10
C LEU A 5 -4.04 -6.14 3.33
N TYR A 6 -3.27 -7.12 2.86
CA TYR A 6 -1.81 -7.06 2.89
C TYR A 6 -1.25 -6.15 1.80
N ASP A 7 -1.60 -6.44 0.56
CA ASP A 7 -1.13 -5.74 -0.62
C ASP A 7 -2.32 -5.24 -1.43
N SER A 8 -2.34 -3.94 -1.74
CA SER A 8 -3.31 -3.40 -2.67
C SER A 8 -2.89 -3.69 -4.11
N VAL A 9 -3.87 -3.96 -4.98
CA VAL A 9 -3.66 -4.27 -6.39
C VAL A 9 -4.62 -3.43 -7.21
N PHE A 10 -4.06 -2.45 -7.93
CA PHE A 10 -4.77 -1.66 -8.92
C PHE A 10 -4.14 -1.92 -10.29
N PRO A 11 -4.76 -2.73 -11.16
CA PRO A 11 -4.16 -3.16 -12.44
C PRO A 11 -3.78 -2.01 -13.38
N THR A 12 -4.41 -0.84 -13.22
CA THR A 12 -4.24 0.32 -14.10
C THR A 12 -3.38 1.42 -13.49
N LEU A 13 -3.04 1.35 -12.21
CA LEU A 13 -2.24 2.37 -11.54
C LEU A 13 -0.78 1.93 -11.42
N LYS A 14 0.13 2.87 -11.65
CA LYS A 14 1.55 2.64 -11.43
C LYS A 14 1.83 2.67 -9.92
N LEU A 15 2.29 1.54 -9.38
CA LEU A 15 2.83 1.47 -8.02
C LEU A 15 4.18 2.19 -7.98
N GLU A 16 4.25 3.32 -7.27
CA GLU A 16 5.49 4.09 -7.11
C GLU A 16 6.34 3.55 -5.97
N ARG A 17 5.71 3.14 -4.87
CA ARG A 17 6.43 2.60 -3.70
C ARG A 17 5.54 1.71 -2.84
N ARG A 18 6.08 0.57 -2.42
CA ARG A 18 5.54 -0.25 -1.33
C ARG A 18 6.35 0.00 -0.07
N GLY A 19 5.72 0.59 0.93
CA GLY A 19 6.28 0.79 2.26
C GLY A 19 5.96 -0.38 3.19
N LYS A 20 6.29 -0.22 4.47
CA LYS A 20 6.03 -1.23 5.51
C LYS A 20 4.54 -1.51 5.69
N VAL A 21 3.74 -0.44 5.70
CA VAL A 21 2.30 -0.48 6.02
C VAL A 21 1.45 0.33 5.04
N ARG A 22 2.06 0.78 3.94
CA ARG A 22 1.43 1.68 2.96
C ARG A 22 1.87 1.35 1.54
N ASP A 23 0.94 1.45 0.60
CA ASP A 23 1.23 1.42 -0.83
C ASP A 23 0.99 2.82 -1.42
N ILE A 24 1.88 3.27 -2.29
CA ILE A 24 1.80 4.58 -2.96
C ILE A 24 1.68 4.35 -4.46
N TYR A 25 0.65 4.94 -5.07
CA TYR A 25 0.42 4.92 -6.51
C TYR A 25 0.47 6.33 -7.10
N ALA A 26 0.94 6.45 -8.33
CA ALA A 26 0.85 7.70 -9.08
C ALA A 26 -0.53 7.84 -9.73
N ILE A 27 -1.09 9.04 -9.66
CA ILE A 27 -2.32 9.44 -10.34
C ILE A 27 -2.12 10.83 -10.93
N GLY A 28 -1.75 10.89 -12.22
CA GLY A 28 -1.43 12.16 -12.88
C GLY A 28 -0.31 12.89 -12.14
N GLU A 29 -0.60 14.10 -11.66
CA GLU A 29 0.33 14.92 -10.87
C GLU A 29 0.21 14.71 -9.34
N SER A 30 -0.63 13.77 -8.91
CA SER A 30 -0.90 13.46 -7.50
C SER A 30 -0.47 12.05 -7.12
N LEU A 31 -0.42 11.79 -5.81
CA LEU A 31 -0.16 10.46 -5.25
C LEU A 31 -1.40 9.95 -4.51
N LEU A 32 -1.73 8.69 -4.72
CA LEU A 32 -2.68 7.93 -3.90
C LEU A 32 -1.90 7.13 -2.86
N MET A 33 -2.23 7.34 -1.59
CA MET A 33 -1.69 6.56 -0.48
C MET A 33 -2.77 5.60 0.03
N VAL A 34 -2.45 4.31 0.04
CA VAL A 34 -3.30 3.26 0.60
C VAL A 34 -2.66 2.76 1.89
N ALA A 35 -3.38 2.90 3.00
CA ALA A 35 -3.01 2.27 4.27
C ALA A 35 -3.48 0.81 4.24
N THR A 36 -2.53 -0.13 4.32
CA THR A 36 -2.81 -1.57 4.36
C THR A 36 -2.98 -2.02 5.80
N ASP A 37 -3.52 -3.23 6.01
CA ASP A 37 -3.65 -3.82 7.34
C ASP A 37 -2.34 -4.41 7.89
N ARG A 38 -1.23 -4.29 7.14
CA ARG A 38 0.12 -4.65 7.62
C ARG A 38 0.50 -3.79 8.83
N ILE A 39 1.18 -4.42 9.78
CA ILE A 39 1.80 -3.78 10.94
C ILE A 39 3.29 -4.07 10.94
N SER A 40 4.10 -3.17 11.48
CA SER A 40 5.55 -3.40 11.64
C SER A 40 5.93 -3.37 13.11
N ALA A 41 6.79 -4.30 13.52
CA ALA A 41 7.41 -4.34 14.85
C ALA A 41 8.87 -4.76 14.73
N PHE A 42 9.75 -4.21 15.58
CA PHE A 42 11.19 -4.51 15.57
C PHE A 42 11.86 -4.32 14.19
N ASP A 43 11.43 -3.29 13.46
CA ASP A 43 11.86 -2.97 12.09
C ASP A 43 11.50 -4.02 11.01
N VAL A 44 10.70 -5.03 11.35
CA VAL A 44 10.19 -6.06 10.43
C VAL A 44 8.70 -5.84 10.16
N VAL A 45 8.22 -6.29 9.00
CA VAL A 45 6.80 -6.28 8.59
C VAL A 45 6.30 -7.71 8.59
#